data_AF-G5JAA2-F1
#
_entry.id   AF-G5JAA2-F1
#
_cell.length_a   1.000
_cell.length_b   1.000
_cell.length_c   1.000
_cell.angle_alpha   90.00
_cell.angle_beta   90.00
_cell.angle_gamma   90.00
#
_symmetry.space_group_name_H-M   'P 1'
#
loop_
_entity.id
_entity.type
_entity.pdbx_description
1 polymer ?
#
loop_
_entity_poly.entity_id
_entity_poly.type
_entity_poly.pdbx_seq_one_letter_code
_entity_poly.pdbx_strand_id
1 'polypeptide(L)'
;MLLNYNPKHCLPSAEDLPDSDDTPVDNQLQDLIPHLLLDILALIWSEREDWYFGVDMGIYYDPYEPAIVPDGFLSVGVPRIIDEDLRLSYVLWEEQKVPLLVLEVVSHKRRKEYTKKKDFYAEMGVLYYVIYNPLRKRKPRLEVYQLNNGKYELLQGEPIWLSELNLGIGKETGIYQGIEREWLYWYDENGERYSTPEERIKSEGEQREKKGEIEGKQSLILRQLNLKLGNLSLATKQKIKELSSSQLDDLSLALFDFTDLNSLNQWLDKK
;
A
#
# COMPACT_ATOMS: atom_id res chain seq x y z
N MET A 1 24.21 -2.30 -22.23
CA MET A 1 23.17 -2.58 -23.25
C MET A 1 22.83 -4.06 -23.13
N LEU A 2 21.99 -4.41 -22.14
CA LEU A 2 21.71 -5.80 -21.74
C LEU A 2 20.66 -6.50 -22.62
N LEU A 3 20.03 -5.81 -23.57
CA LEU A 3 18.86 -6.29 -24.32
C LEU A 3 19.16 -6.67 -25.78
N ASN A 4 20.32 -7.29 -26.07
CA ASN A 4 20.56 -7.94 -27.36
C ASN A 4 20.49 -9.47 -27.19
N TYR A 5 19.32 -9.98 -26.78
CA TYR A 5 19.12 -11.42 -26.65
C TYR A 5 18.76 -12.07 -27.99
N ASN A 6 19.47 -13.14 -28.33
CA ASN A 6 19.22 -13.96 -29.52
C ASN A 6 18.34 -15.16 -29.11
N PRO A 7 17.12 -15.31 -29.65
CA PRO A 7 16.21 -16.43 -29.33
C PRO A 7 16.78 -17.82 -29.61
N LYS A 8 17.90 -17.92 -30.35
CA LYS A 8 18.60 -19.19 -30.60
C LYS A 8 19.48 -19.66 -29.44
N HIS A 9 19.71 -18.82 -28.45
CA HIS A 9 20.42 -19.24 -27.24
C HIS A 9 19.42 -19.96 -26.32
N CYS A 10 19.70 -21.22 -25.98
CA CYS A 10 18.97 -21.95 -24.95
C CYS A 10 19.42 -21.39 -23.59
N LEU A 11 18.77 -20.33 -23.14
CA LEU A 11 19.04 -19.71 -21.85
C LEU A 11 18.34 -20.49 -20.73
N PRO A 12 18.89 -20.50 -19.51
CA PRO A 12 18.23 -21.11 -18.36
C PRO A 12 16.89 -20.41 -18.08
N SER A 13 15.92 -21.19 -17.63
CA SER A 13 14.66 -20.67 -17.09
C SER A 13 14.82 -20.34 -15.60
N ALA A 14 13.82 -19.70 -14.99
CA ALA A 14 13.81 -19.50 -13.54
C ALA A 14 13.96 -20.80 -12.73
N GLU A 15 13.49 -21.95 -13.24
CA GLU A 15 13.62 -23.26 -12.59
C GLU A 15 15.06 -23.81 -12.58
N ASP A 16 15.88 -23.37 -13.54
CA ASP A 16 17.27 -23.80 -13.66
C ASP A 16 18.23 -22.96 -12.81
N LEU A 17 17.72 -21.89 -12.18
CA LEU A 17 18.50 -20.86 -11.49
C LEU A 17 18.27 -20.92 -9.97
N PRO A 18 19.28 -20.58 -9.16
CA PRO A 18 19.09 -20.42 -7.72
C PRO A 18 18.01 -19.36 -7.39
N ASP A 19 17.10 -19.70 -6.51
CA ASP A 19 16.06 -18.82 -5.97
C ASP A 19 16.42 -18.26 -4.57
N SER A 20 17.50 -18.77 -3.97
CA SER A 20 18.10 -18.31 -2.71
C SER A 20 19.59 -18.01 -2.89
N ASP A 21 20.08 -16.98 -2.19
CA ASP A 21 21.51 -16.70 -2.09
C ASP A 21 22.17 -17.35 -0.84
N ASP A 22 21.37 -18.04 -0.02
CA ASP A 22 21.74 -18.68 1.26
C ASP A 22 22.44 -17.73 2.26
N THR A 23 22.24 -16.41 2.11
CA THR A 23 22.78 -15.40 3.02
C THR A 23 21.74 -14.91 4.03
N PRO A 24 22.13 -14.68 5.29
CA PRO A 24 21.20 -14.07 6.25
C PRO A 24 20.90 -12.61 5.90
N VAL A 25 19.63 -12.22 5.97
CA VAL A 25 19.21 -10.80 5.99
C VAL A 25 19.96 -10.04 7.08
N ASP A 26 20.41 -8.80 6.83
CA ASP A 26 21.24 -8.08 7.81
C ASP A 26 20.46 -7.73 9.08
N ASN A 27 19.19 -7.37 8.92
CA ASN A 27 18.33 -6.94 10.00
C ASN A 27 16.85 -6.94 9.59
N GLN A 28 15.97 -6.96 10.59
CA GLN A 28 14.51 -6.98 10.42
C GLN A 28 13.94 -5.84 9.56
N LEU A 29 14.63 -4.71 9.40
CA LEU A 29 14.11 -3.59 8.60
C LEU A 29 14.28 -3.80 7.10
N GLN A 30 15.27 -4.59 6.69
CA GLN A 30 15.40 -5.00 5.29
C GLN A 30 14.25 -5.88 4.86
N ASP A 31 13.64 -6.61 5.80
CA ASP A 31 12.43 -7.40 5.57
C ASP A 31 11.15 -6.52 5.67
N LEU A 32 10.94 -5.82 6.79
CA LEU A 32 9.65 -5.16 7.05
C LEU A 32 9.34 -3.96 6.14
N ILE A 33 10.35 -3.19 5.71
CA ILE A 33 10.13 -1.99 4.90
C ILE A 33 9.64 -2.31 3.49
N PRO A 34 10.30 -3.19 2.70
CA PRO A 34 9.78 -3.55 1.39
C PRO A 34 8.42 -4.25 1.47
N HIS A 35 8.18 -5.10 2.49
CA HIS A 35 6.87 -5.71 2.70
C HIS A 35 5.77 -4.67 2.97
N LEU A 36 6.03 -3.67 3.82
CA LEU A 36 5.07 -2.57 4.04
C LEU A 36 4.73 -1.84 2.73
N LEU A 37 5.74 -1.53 1.92
CA LEU A 37 5.53 -0.87 0.63
C LEU A 37 4.74 -1.76 -0.34
N LEU A 38 5.01 -3.06 -0.37
CA LEU A 38 4.26 -4.03 -1.16
C LEU A 38 2.80 -4.11 -0.72
N ASP A 39 2.55 -4.23 0.59
CA ASP A 39 1.21 -4.33 1.15
C ASP A 39 0.35 -3.11 0.83
N ILE A 40 0.92 -1.91 0.96
CA ILE A 40 0.24 -0.66 0.58
C ILE A 40 0.02 -0.63 -0.94
N LEU A 41 1.01 -0.99 -1.74
CA LEU A 41 0.90 -0.97 -3.21
C LEU A 41 -0.17 -1.94 -3.70
N ALA A 42 -0.29 -3.12 -3.09
CA ALA A 42 -1.32 -4.10 -3.40
C ALA A 42 -2.74 -3.58 -3.12
N LEU A 43 -2.90 -2.64 -2.18
CA LEU A 43 -4.17 -1.93 -1.95
C LEU A 43 -4.42 -0.82 -2.97
N ILE A 44 -3.40 -0.04 -3.31
CA ILE A 44 -3.52 1.08 -4.27
C ILE A 44 -3.82 0.54 -5.68
N TRP A 45 -3.18 -0.56 -6.05
CA TRP A 45 -3.24 -1.18 -7.37
C TRP A 45 -3.97 -2.52 -7.35
N SER A 46 -5.01 -2.66 -6.52
CA SER A 46 -5.76 -3.91 -6.36
C SER A 46 -6.31 -4.45 -7.69
N GLU A 47 -6.74 -3.54 -8.58
CA GLU A 47 -7.33 -3.86 -9.89
C GLU A 47 -6.31 -3.89 -11.04
N ARG A 48 -5.02 -3.65 -10.77
CA ARG A 48 -3.97 -3.71 -11.81
C ARG A 48 -3.29 -5.07 -11.81
N GLU A 49 -3.12 -5.59 -13.02
CA GLU A 49 -2.45 -6.88 -13.29
C GLU A 49 -1.11 -6.70 -14.03
N ASP A 50 -0.69 -5.46 -14.28
CA ASP A 50 0.48 -5.12 -15.09
C ASP A 50 1.66 -4.59 -14.24
N TRP A 51 1.92 -5.20 -13.08
CA TRP A 51 3.05 -4.83 -12.23
C TRP A 51 3.51 -5.98 -11.36
N TYR A 52 4.77 -5.98 -10.95
CA TYR A 52 5.33 -6.92 -9.99
C TYR A 52 6.26 -6.22 -9.02
N PHE A 53 6.13 -6.51 -7.72
CA PHE A 53 7.04 -6.03 -6.70
C PHE A 53 7.72 -7.23 -6.03
N GLY A 54 9.03 -7.34 -6.21
CA GLY A 54 9.83 -8.39 -5.56
C GLY A 54 10.44 -7.88 -4.25
N VAL A 55 10.51 -8.75 -3.26
CA VAL A 55 11.17 -8.51 -1.97
C VAL A 55 12.22 -9.59 -1.79
N ASP A 56 13.47 -9.20 -1.50
CA ASP A 56 14.61 -10.11 -1.31
C ASP A 56 14.74 -11.17 -2.44
N MET A 57 14.43 -10.76 -3.68
CA MET A 57 14.36 -11.65 -4.83
C MET A 57 15.46 -11.34 -5.83
N GLY A 58 16.16 -12.38 -6.29
CA GLY A 58 17.22 -12.27 -7.29
C GLY A 58 16.73 -11.80 -8.65
N ILE A 59 17.41 -10.80 -9.21
CA ILE A 59 17.27 -10.36 -10.59
C ILE A 59 18.42 -10.97 -11.41
N TYR A 60 18.08 -11.84 -12.34
CA TYR A 60 19.02 -12.45 -13.28
C TYR A 60 19.12 -11.60 -14.54
N TYR A 61 20.26 -10.95 -14.71
CA TYR A 61 20.57 -10.08 -15.85
C TYR A 61 21.51 -10.71 -16.86
N ASP A 62 22.32 -11.68 -16.43
CA ASP A 62 23.22 -12.48 -17.26
C ASP A 62 23.14 -13.94 -16.78
N PRO A 63 22.95 -14.93 -17.67
CA PRO A 63 22.84 -16.34 -17.30
C PRO A 63 24.12 -16.94 -16.72
N TYR A 64 25.26 -16.26 -16.81
CA TYR A 64 26.56 -16.74 -16.32
C TYR A 64 27.08 -15.98 -15.10
N GLU A 65 26.38 -14.92 -14.69
CA GLU A 65 26.71 -14.13 -13.50
C GLU A 65 25.71 -14.43 -12.37
N PRO A 66 26.12 -14.27 -11.10
CA PRO A 66 25.18 -14.34 -9.98
C PRO A 66 24.08 -13.28 -10.11
N ALA A 67 22.88 -13.60 -9.62
CA ALA A 67 21.80 -12.63 -9.51
C ALA A 67 22.20 -11.45 -8.63
N ILE A 68 21.63 -10.27 -8.93
CA ILE A 68 21.63 -9.15 -8.00
C ILE A 68 20.37 -9.21 -7.15
N VAL A 69 20.53 -9.12 -5.83
CA VAL A 69 19.42 -9.16 -4.87
C VAL A 69 19.25 -7.78 -4.23
N PRO A 70 18.22 -7.01 -4.61
CA PRO A 70 17.80 -5.81 -3.89
C PRO A 70 16.89 -6.15 -2.70
N ASP A 71 16.81 -5.26 -1.71
CA ASP A 71 15.84 -5.42 -0.61
C ASP A 71 14.39 -5.34 -1.13
N GLY A 72 14.16 -4.54 -2.19
CA GLY A 72 12.93 -4.63 -2.97
C GLY A 72 13.05 -3.98 -4.35
N PHE A 73 12.17 -4.33 -5.27
CA PHE A 73 12.10 -3.69 -6.58
C PHE A 73 10.69 -3.70 -7.14
N LEU A 74 10.41 -2.80 -8.08
CA LEU A 74 9.12 -2.66 -8.74
C LEU A 74 9.28 -2.62 -10.25
N SER A 75 8.59 -3.52 -10.94
CA SER A 75 8.45 -3.59 -12.39
C SER A 75 7.03 -3.25 -12.81
N VAL A 76 6.87 -2.42 -13.85
CA VAL A 76 5.57 -2.05 -14.42
C VAL A 76 5.51 -2.46 -15.89
N GLY A 77 4.37 -3.00 -16.31
CA GLY A 77 4.15 -3.60 -17.62
C GLY A 77 4.53 -5.09 -17.70
N VAL A 78 4.63 -5.78 -16.56
CA VAL A 78 4.81 -7.24 -16.47
C VAL A 78 3.60 -7.86 -15.75
N PRO A 79 3.22 -9.12 -16.02
CA PRO A 79 2.08 -9.75 -15.35
C PRO A 79 2.28 -9.77 -13.83
N ARG A 80 1.29 -9.41 -13.05
CA ARG A 80 1.36 -9.51 -11.58
C ARG A 80 1.47 -10.96 -11.13
N ILE A 81 0.68 -11.83 -11.75
CA ILE A 81 0.62 -13.26 -11.50
C ILE A 81 0.93 -13.97 -12.82
N ILE A 82 1.91 -14.88 -12.79
CA ILE A 82 2.28 -15.68 -13.98
C ILE A 82 1.54 -17.03 -14.00
N ASP A 83 1.37 -17.66 -12.83
CA ASP A 83 0.64 -18.90 -12.58
C ASP A 83 0.40 -19.08 -11.06
N GLU A 84 0.01 -20.28 -10.63
CA GLU A 84 -0.24 -20.61 -9.22
C GLU A 84 1.01 -20.75 -8.35
N ASP A 85 2.17 -21.01 -8.97
CA ASP A 85 3.46 -21.20 -8.30
C ASP A 85 4.22 -19.87 -8.12
N LEU A 86 3.77 -18.80 -8.79
CA LEU A 86 4.34 -17.46 -8.75
C LEU A 86 5.81 -17.45 -9.24
N ARG A 87 6.53 -16.35 -8.98
CA ARG A 87 7.90 -16.16 -9.45
C ARG A 87 8.91 -16.75 -8.47
N LEU A 88 9.80 -17.60 -8.97
CA LEU A 88 11.00 -18.04 -8.25
C LEU A 88 12.09 -16.96 -8.24
N SER A 89 12.27 -16.30 -9.38
CA SER A 89 13.25 -15.22 -9.56
C SER A 89 12.79 -14.26 -10.66
N TYR A 90 13.47 -13.12 -10.79
CA TYR A 90 13.16 -12.13 -11.82
C TYR A 90 14.17 -12.22 -12.96
N VAL A 91 13.82 -13.00 -13.99
CA VAL A 91 14.72 -13.33 -15.09
C VAL A 91 14.53 -12.36 -16.25
N LEU A 92 15.52 -11.48 -16.51
CA LEU A 92 15.35 -10.37 -17.45
C LEU A 92 15.10 -10.80 -18.89
N TRP A 93 15.63 -11.94 -19.34
CA TRP A 93 15.39 -12.44 -20.70
C TRP A 93 14.02 -13.10 -20.87
N GLU A 94 13.38 -13.53 -19.78
CA GLU A 94 12.00 -14.02 -19.78
C GLU A 94 11.02 -12.85 -19.65
N GLU A 95 11.24 -11.98 -18.67
CA GLU A 95 10.38 -10.82 -18.38
C GLU A 95 10.49 -9.71 -19.44
N GLN A 96 11.64 -9.61 -20.12
CA GLN A 96 11.97 -8.59 -21.11
C GLN A 96 11.75 -7.15 -20.61
N LYS A 97 11.81 -6.96 -19.29
CA LYS A 97 11.54 -5.70 -18.62
C LYS A 97 12.49 -5.50 -17.45
N VAL A 98 13.29 -4.44 -17.52
CA VAL A 98 14.11 -4.00 -16.38
C VAL A 98 13.20 -3.40 -15.30
N PRO A 99 13.43 -3.66 -14.00
CA PRO A 99 12.72 -2.99 -12.92
C PRO A 99 12.78 -1.47 -13.06
N LEU A 100 11.63 -0.83 -12.87
CA LEU A 100 11.53 0.62 -12.92
C LEU A 100 12.14 1.25 -11.67
N LEU A 101 11.98 0.60 -10.52
CA LEU A 101 12.46 1.07 -9.23
C LEU A 101 13.17 -0.05 -8.48
N VAL A 102 14.27 0.28 -7.81
CA VAL A 102 14.95 -0.58 -6.84
C VAL A 102 15.09 0.15 -5.50
N LEU A 103 14.89 -0.58 -4.41
CA LEU A 103 14.99 -0.14 -3.02
C LEU A 103 16.14 -0.86 -2.32
N GLU A 104 16.97 -0.09 -1.60
CA GLU A 104 17.96 -0.60 -0.65
C GLU A 104 17.77 0.04 0.74
N VAL A 105 17.58 -0.81 1.74
CA VAL A 105 17.51 -0.50 3.16
C VAL A 105 18.87 -0.74 3.80
N VAL A 106 19.58 0.37 4.04
CA VAL A 106 21.00 0.38 4.35
C VAL A 106 21.27 0.45 5.85
N SER A 107 22.13 -0.46 6.33
CA SER A 107 22.78 -0.39 7.64
C SER A 107 24.26 0.06 7.56
N HIS A 108 24.86 0.46 8.69
CA HIS A 108 26.19 1.11 8.76
C HIS A 108 27.36 0.36 8.08
N LYS A 109 27.28 -0.95 7.85
CA LYS A 109 28.45 -1.80 7.57
C LYS A 109 28.96 -1.83 6.12
N ARG A 110 28.21 -1.36 5.12
CA ARG A 110 28.47 -1.75 3.70
C ARG A 110 28.79 -0.60 2.72
N ARG A 111 29.46 0.46 3.16
CA ARG A 111 29.71 1.68 2.35
C ARG A 111 30.26 1.47 0.92
N LYS A 112 31.13 0.47 0.70
CA LYS A 112 31.73 0.18 -0.62
C LYS A 112 30.81 -0.64 -1.53
N GLU A 113 29.94 -1.45 -0.96
CA GLU A 113 28.96 -2.27 -1.68
C GLU A 113 27.91 -1.38 -2.33
N TYR A 114 27.47 -0.34 -1.62
CA TYR A 114 26.48 0.62 -2.13
C TYR A 114 26.93 1.38 -3.37
N THR A 115 28.19 1.80 -3.43
CA THR A 115 28.69 2.52 -4.61
C THR A 115 28.65 1.59 -5.83
N LYS A 116 29.03 0.32 -5.68
CA LYS A 116 29.02 -0.66 -6.77
C LYS A 116 27.60 -0.98 -7.23
N LYS A 117 26.67 -1.25 -6.30
CA LYS A 117 25.27 -1.53 -6.63
C LYS A 117 24.61 -0.35 -7.35
N LYS A 118 24.89 0.88 -6.92
CA LYS A 118 24.38 2.09 -7.58
C LYS A 118 24.83 2.19 -9.04
N ASP A 119 26.12 2.00 -9.31
CA ASP A 119 26.64 2.06 -10.68
C ASP A 119 26.05 0.92 -11.52
N PHE A 120 25.93 -0.28 -10.94
CA PHE A 120 25.32 -1.44 -11.58
C PHE A 120 23.84 -1.21 -11.96
N TYR A 121 23.00 -0.69 -11.05
CA TYR A 121 21.60 -0.39 -11.35
C TYR A 121 21.46 0.67 -12.45
N ALA A 122 22.38 1.64 -12.52
CA ALA A 122 22.42 2.62 -13.60
C ALA A 122 22.77 1.97 -14.95
N GLU A 123 23.75 1.06 -14.97
CA GLU A 123 24.13 0.29 -16.17
C GLU A 123 23.01 -0.64 -16.65
N MET A 124 22.26 -1.22 -15.71
CA MET A 124 21.08 -2.04 -15.98
C MET A 124 19.92 -1.21 -16.55
N GLY A 125 19.85 0.08 -16.23
CA GLY A 125 18.82 0.99 -16.72
C GLY A 125 17.63 1.15 -15.77
N VAL A 126 17.79 0.85 -14.48
CA VAL A 126 16.75 1.06 -13.47
C VAL A 126 16.51 2.56 -13.31
N LEU A 127 15.27 3.00 -13.55
CA LEU A 127 14.94 4.42 -13.58
C LEU A 127 15.06 5.07 -12.20
N TYR A 128 14.53 4.42 -11.17
CA TYR A 128 14.50 4.93 -9.81
C TYR A 128 15.34 4.09 -8.86
N TYR A 129 16.26 4.73 -8.16
CA TYR A 129 17.04 4.09 -7.11
C TYR A 129 16.75 4.75 -5.76
N VAL A 130 16.03 4.02 -4.91
CA VAL A 130 15.59 4.45 -3.58
C VAL A 130 16.54 3.87 -2.54
N ILE A 131 17.06 4.74 -1.68
CA ILE A 131 17.91 4.36 -0.56
C ILE A 131 17.26 4.86 0.72
N TYR A 132 17.00 3.95 1.66
CA TYR A 132 16.60 4.30 3.00
C TYR A 132 17.61 3.83 4.03
N ASN A 133 18.06 4.74 4.89
CA ASN A 133 18.97 4.45 5.97
C ASN A 133 18.46 5.08 7.27
N PRO A 134 17.79 4.31 8.13
CA PRO A 134 17.18 4.82 9.37
C PRO A 134 18.22 5.31 10.39
N LEU A 135 19.48 4.87 10.27
CA LEU A 135 20.55 5.17 11.23
C LEU A 135 21.27 6.49 10.92
N ARG A 136 21.00 7.13 9.78
CA ARG A 136 21.62 8.42 9.44
C ARG A 136 21.17 9.51 10.41
N LYS A 137 22.17 10.21 10.96
CA LYS A 137 21.98 11.38 11.85
C LYS A 137 22.24 12.72 11.18
N ARG A 138 23.13 12.76 10.17
CA ARG A 138 23.60 14.01 9.52
C ARG A 138 23.18 14.15 8.05
N LYS A 139 22.88 13.03 7.39
CA LYS A 139 22.43 12.99 5.99
C LYS A 139 20.94 12.65 5.95
N PRO A 140 20.23 13.00 4.86
CA PRO A 140 18.87 12.54 4.65
C PRO A 140 18.76 11.03 4.81
N ARG A 141 17.72 10.57 5.50
CA ARG A 141 17.44 9.14 5.71
C ARG A 141 16.88 8.47 4.47
N LEU A 142 16.12 9.22 3.66
CA LEU A 142 15.62 8.79 2.36
C LEU A 142 16.36 9.59 1.27
N GLU A 143 16.91 8.89 0.28
CA GLU A 143 17.46 9.46 -0.94
C GLU A 143 16.82 8.73 -2.11
N VAL A 144 16.30 9.46 -3.09
CA VAL A 144 15.77 8.87 -4.32
C VAL A 144 16.50 9.48 -5.49
N TYR A 145 17.04 8.62 -6.34
CA TYR A 145 17.73 9.02 -7.56
C TYR A 145 16.91 8.65 -8.79
N GLN A 146 16.90 9.50 -9.80
CA GLN A 146 16.36 9.21 -11.12
C GLN A 146 17.52 9.06 -12.12
N LEU A 147 17.44 8.07 -13.00
CA LEU A 147 18.43 7.81 -14.03
C LEU A 147 18.20 8.76 -15.23
N ASN A 148 19.13 9.69 -15.43
CA ASN A 148 19.13 10.63 -16.55
C ASN A 148 20.45 10.49 -17.33
N ASN A 149 20.37 10.21 -18.63
CA ASN A 149 21.55 10.06 -19.51
C ASN A 149 22.61 9.10 -18.95
N GLY A 150 22.17 7.97 -18.38
CA GLY A 150 23.04 6.94 -17.80
C GLY A 150 23.67 7.31 -16.45
N LYS A 151 23.22 8.40 -15.80
CA LYS A 151 23.69 8.82 -14.48
C LYS A 151 22.53 9.09 -13.53
N TYR A 152 22.70 8.70 -12.28
CA TYR A 152 21.72 8.96 -11.24
C TYR A 152 21.82 10.39 -10.71
N GLU A 153 20.70 11.12 -10.82
CA GLU A 153 20.52 12.47 -10.28
C GLU A 153 19.59 12.43 -9.06
N LEU A 154 19.94 13.14 -7.99
CA LEU A 154 19.15 13.13 -6.74
C LEU A 154 17.88 13.96 -6.90
N LEU A 155 16.72 13.36 -6.66
CA LEU A 155 15.45 14.06 -6.60
C LEU A 155 15.28 14.80 -5.27
N GLN A 156 14.53 15.90 -5.31
CA GLN A 156 14.20 16.72 -4.15
C GLN A 156 12.70 16.60 -3.84
N GLY A 157 12.34 16.70 -2.57
CA GLY A 157 10.95 16.63 -2.10
C GLY A 157 10.81 15.80 -0.82
N GLU A 158 9.70 15.98 -0.12
CA GLU A 158 9.23 15.10 0.98
C GLU A 158 7.69 15.25 1.05
N PRO A 159 6.90 14.33 0.45
CA PRO A 159 7.33 13.13 -0.29
C PRO A 159 7.98 13.45 -1.64
N ILE A 160 8.71 12.47 -2.19
CA ILE A 160 9.37 12.57 -3.50
C ILE A 160 8.46 11.94 -4.56
N TRP A 161 8.03 12.73 -5.54
CA TRP A 161 7.13 12.29 -6.60
C TRP A 161 7.85 11.48 -7.69
N LEU A 162 7.31 10.30 -8.02
CA LEU A 162 7.82 9.40 -9.06
C LEU A 162 6.83 9.36 -10.22
N SER A 163 7.14 10.13 -11.27
CA SER A 163 6.16 10.47 -12.32
C SER A 163 5.64 9.26 -13.08
N GLU A 164 6.50 8.28 -13.38
CA GLU A 164 6.15 7.06 -14.12
C GLU A 164 5.31 6.08 -13.29
N LEU A 165 5.25 6.27 -11.97
CA LEU A 165 4.42 5.49 -11.07
C LEU A 165 3.10 6.20 -10.71
N ASN A 166 3.01 7.52 -10.91
CA ASN A 166 1.96 8.36 -10.33
C ASN A 166 1.84 8.15 -8.81
N LEU A 167 2.98 8.02 -8.13
CA LEU A 167 3.06 7.82 -6.69
C LEU A 167 4.22 8.64 -6.12
N GLY A 168 4.02 9.18 -4.94
CA GLY A 168 5.09 9.72 -4.11
C GLY A 168 5.66 8.66 -3.18
N ILE A 169 6.94 8.77 -2.84
CA ILE A 169 7.56 7.98 -1.77
C ILE A 169 8.11 8.91 -0.69
N GLY A 170 7.80 8.62 0.56
CA GLY A 170 8.17 9.47 1.68
C GLY A 170 8.32 8.66 2.96
N LYS A 171 8.57 9.38 4.05
CA LYS A 171 8.79 8.79 5.37
C LYS A 171 7.94 9.48 6.42
N GLU A 172 7.31 8.69 7.28
CA GLU A 172 6.43 9.19 8.33
C GLU A 172 6.46 8.25 9.54
N THR A 173 6.17 8.78 10.73
CA THR A 173 5.99 7.93 11.91
C THR A 173 4.61 7.28 11.84
N GLY A 174 4.56 5.96 11.91
CA GLY A 174 3.30 5.21 12.01
C GLY A 174 3.50 3.87 12.66
N ILE A 175 2.44 3.06 12.67
CA ILE A 175 2.41 1.73 13.29
C ILE A 175 2.22 0.69 12.20
N TYR A 176 3.17 -0.23 12.07
CA TYR A 176 3.08 -1.40 11.19
C TYR A 176 3.46 -2.64 11.97
N GLN A 177 2.65 -3.70 11.88
CA GLN A 177 2.79 -4.90 12.72
C GLN A 177 2.95 -4.61 14.23
N GLY A 178 2.28 -3.56 14.74
CA GLY A 178 2.34 -3.16 16.15
C GLY A 178 3.62 -2.40 16.56
N ILE A 179 4.51 -2.05 15.62
CA ILE A 179 5.75 -1.34 15.88
C ILE A 179 5.61 0.13 15.45
N GLU A 180 5.66 1.04 16.42
CA GLU A 180 5.65 2.49 16.17
C GLU A 180 7.06 3.00 15.84
N ARG A 181 7.25 3.54 14.64
CA ARG A 181 8.52 4.15 14.20
C ARG A 181 8.36 4.92 12.89
N GLU A 182 9.45 5.54 12.43
CA GLU A 182 9.56 6.04 11.05
C GLU A 182 9.61 4.86 10.07
N TRP A 183 8.69 4.87 9.12
CA TRP A 183 8.52 3.91 8.03
C TRP A 183 8.57 4.63 6.68
N LEU A 184 8.63 3.86 5.59
CA LEU A 184 8.39 4.37 4.24
C LEU A 184 6.95 4.11 3.83
N TYR A 185 6.37 5.06 3.10
CA TYR A 185 5.02 4.96 2.57
C TYR A 185 4.93 5.48 1.15
N TRP A 186 3.88 5.02 0.45
CA TRP A 186 3.41 5.63 -0.78
C TRP A 186 2.52 6.84 -0.47
N TYR A 187 2.55 7.84 -1.35
CA TYR A 187 1.79 9.07 -1.27
C TYR A 187 1.05 9.32 -2.59
N ASP A 188 -0.10 9.99 -2.51
CA ASP A 188 -0.85 10.43 -3.68
C ASP A 188 -0.30 11.75 -4.27
N GLU A 189 -0.93 12.25 -5.34
CA GLU A 189 -0.54 13.49 -6.01
C GLU A 189 -0.70 14.76 -5.17
N ASN A 190 -1.52 14.70 -4.11
CA ASN A 190 -1.73 15.79 -3.16
C ASN A 190 -0.70 15.76 -2.02
N GLY A 191 0.16 14.73 -1.99
CA GLY A 191 1.10 14.50 -0.90
C GLY A 191 0.45 13.87 0.34
N GLU A 192 -0.73 13.25 0.20
CA GLU A 192 -1.39 12.50 1.26
C GLU A 192 -0.87 11.05 1.28
N ARG A 193 -0.56 10.57 2.49
CA ARG A 193 -0.05 9.21 2.71
C ARG A 193 -1.16 8.18 2.50
N TYR A 194 -0.87 7.12 1.74
CA TYR A 194 -1.76 5.96 1.68
C TYR A 194 -1.72 5.16 3.00
N SER A 195 -2.90 4.74 3.46
CA SER A 195 -3.05 3.95 4.68
C SER A 195 -2.50 2.53 4.52
N THR A 196 -1.99 1.96 5.62
CA THR A 196 -1.64 0.53 5.67
C THR A 196 -2.90 -0.34 5.67
N PRO A 197 -2.78 -1.66 5.39
CA PRO A 197 -3.90 -2.58 5.55
C PRO A 197 -4.51 -2.54 6.96
N GLU A 198 -3.71 -2.47 8.02
CA GLU A 198 -4.21 -2.43 9.39
C GLU A 198 -4.97 -1.14 9.71
N GLU A 199 -4.47 0.00 9.23
CA GLU A 199 -5.15 1.29 9.36
C GLU A 199 -6.51 1.27 8.64
N ARG A 200 -6.56 0.66 7.44
CA ARG A 200 -7.78 0.52 6.65
C ARG A 200 -8.79 -0.40 7.33
N ILE A 201 -8.35 -1.57 7.80
CA ILE A 201 -9.20 -2.53 8.55
C ILE A 201 -9.78 -1.87 9.80
N LYS A 202 -8.95 -1.14 10.56
CA LYS A 202 -9.40 -0.45 11.76
C LYS A 202 -10.44 0.62 11.44
N SER A 203 -10.17 1.48 10.45
CA SER A 203 -11.09 2.54 10.04
C SER A 203 -12.42 1.97 9.53
N GLU A 204 -12.38 0.95 8.69
CA GLU A 204 -13.59 0.26 8.20
C GLU A 204 -14.35 -0.44 9.34
N GLY A 205 -13.65 -1.03 10.30
CA GLY A 205 -14.23 -1.63 11.50
C GLY A 205 -14.99 -0.62 12.34
N GLU A 206 -14.36 0.51 12.67
CA GLU A 206 -14.97 1.61 13.43
C GLU A 206 -16.19 2.20 12.69
N GLN A 207 -16.13 2.30 11.37
CA GLN A 207 -17.26 2.76 10.56
C GLN A 207 -18.42 1.76 10.56
N ARG A 208 -18.13 0.46 10.43
CA ARG A 208 -19.15 -0.60 10.47
C ARG A 208 -19.81 -0.70 11.84
N GLU A 209 -19.04 -0.58 12.92
CA GLU A 209 -19.56 -0.57 14.28
C GLU A 209 -20.52 0.59 14.49
N LYS A 210 -20.11 1.82 14.18
CA LYS A 210 -20.98 3.01 14.27
C LYS A 210 -22.25 2.87 13.44
N LYS A 211 -22.14 2.33 12.23
CA LYS A 211 -23.30 2.08 11.36
C LYS A 211 -24.24 1.04 11.99
N GLY A 212 -23.70 -0.06 12.51
CA GLY A 212 -24.47 -1.10 13.18
C GLY A 212 -25.19 -0.60 14.43
N GLU A 213 -24.55 0.26 15.23
CA GLU A 213 -25.18 0.92 16.38
C GLU A 213 -26.37 1.80 15.95
N ILE A 214 -26.19 2.62 14.91
CA ILE A 214 -27.26 3.48 14.38
C ILE A 214 -28.42 2.64 13.84
N GLU A 215 -28.14 1.61 13.02
CA GLU A 215 -29.18 0.72 12.48
C GLU A 215 -29.92 -0.04 13.59
N GLY A 216 -29.20 -0.47 14.63
CA GLY A 216 -29.77 -1.09 15.82
C GLY A 216 -30.72 -0.14 16.58
N LYS A 217 -30.29 1.10 16.85
CA LYS A 217 -31.12 2.14 17.47
C LYS A 217 -32.37 2.43 16.64
N GLN A 218 -32.22 2.63 15.32
CA GLN A 218 -33.34 2.87 14.40
C GLN A 218 -34.35 1.72 14.43
N SER A 219 -33.88 0.47 14.33
CA SER A 219 -34.74 -0.71 14.36
C SER A 219 -35.53 -0.82 15.66
N LEU A 220 -34.89 -0.57 16.81
CA LEU A 220 -35.53 -0.60 18.12
C LEU A 220 -36.59 0.51 18.25
N ILE A 221 -36.24 1.75 17.91
CA ILE A 221 -37.15 2.90 17.98
C ILE A 221 -38.35 2.68 17.07
N LEU A 222 -38.13 2.24 15.82
CA LEU A 222 -39.21 1.94 14.88
C LEU A 222 -40.15 0.86 15.41
N ARG A 223 -39.60 -0.19 16.03
CA ARG A 223 -40.40 -1.25 16.65
C ARG A 223 -41.24 -0.72 17.82
N GLN A 224 -40.64 0.10 18.70
CA GLN A 224 -41.33 0.69 19.84
C GLN A 224 -42.44 1.66 19.42
N LEU A 225 -42.16 2.54 18.44
CA LEU A 225 -43.16 3.45 17.90
C LEU A 225 -44.30 2.72 17.21
N ASN A 226 -44.02 1.65 16.45
CA ASN A 226 -45.06 0.81 15.86
C ASN A 226 -45.95 0.14 16.92
N LEU A 227 -45.35 -0.35 18.02
CA LEU A 227 -46.10 -0.96 19.14
C LEU A 227 -46.98 0.06 19.87
N LYS A 228 -46.50 1.31 20.01
CA LYS A 228 -47.19 2.36 20.77
C LYS A 228 -48.25 3.11 19.95
N LEU A 229 -47.96 3.44 18.69
CA LEU A 229 -48.76 4.32 17.84
C LEU A 229 -49.48 3.59 16.69
N GLY A 230 -49.22 2.28 16.54
CA GLY A 230 -49.73 1.49 15.42
C GLY A 230 -48.87 1.63 14.16
N ASN A 231 -49.43 1.26 13.00
CA ASN A 231 -48.67 1.19 11.75
C ASN A 231 -48.13 2.55 11.30
N LEU A 232 -46.81 2.72 11.40
CA LEU A 232 -46.10 3.87 10.85
C LEU A 232 -46.09 3.83 9.31
N SER A 233 -46.35 4.99 8.69
CA SER A 233 -46.24 5.17 7.25
C SER A 233 -44.80 5.00 6.75
N LEU A 234 -44.62 4.67 5.47
CA LEU A 234 -43.29 4.59 4.85
C LEU A 234 -42.53 5.92 4.95
N ALA A 235 -43.22 7.05 4.77
CA ALA A 235 -42.63 8.38 4.89
C ALA A 235 -42.10 8.65 6.32
N THR A 236 -42.88 8.29 7.35
CA THR A 236 -42.47 8.43 8.75
C THR A 236 -41.25 7.55 9.05
N LYS A 237 -41.24 6.30 8.58
CA LYS A 237 -40.10 5.39 8.75
C LYS A 237 -38.83 5.94 8.09
N GLN A 238 -38.96 6.55 6.92
CA GLN A 238 -37.84 7.15 6.20
C GLN A 238 -37.27 8.37 6.94
N LYS A 239 -38.14 9.28 7.41
CA LYS A 239 -37.71 10.42 8.25
C LYS A 239 -36.93 9.97 9.49
N ILE A 240 -37.36 8.90 10.16
CA ILE A 240 -36.66 8.36 11.33
C ILE A 240 -35.28 7.78 10.95
N LYS A 241 -35.16 7.14 9.79
CA LYS A 241 -33.87 6.59 9.30
C LYS A 241 -32.85 7.65 8.90
N GLU A 242 -33.31 8.87 8.62
CA GLU A 242 -32.46 10.01 8.26
C GLU A 242 -31.97 10.79 9.50
N LEU A 243 -32.49 10.48 10.69
CA LEU A 243 -32.05 11.11 11.93
C LEU A 243 -30.61 10.70 12.28
N SER A 244 -29.84 11.68 12.74
CA SER A 244 -28.52 11.47 13.33
C SER A 244 -28.60 10.65 14.62
N SER A 245 -27.48 10.06 15.06
CA SER A 245 -27.41 9.26 16.30
C SER A 245 -27.94 10.04 17.52
N SER A 246 -27.61 11.33 17.65
CA SER A 246 -28.11 12.19 18.74
C SER A 246 -29.61 12.45 18.65
N GLN A 247 -30.16 12.63 17.45
CA GLN A 247 -31.60 12.81 17.26
C GLN A 247 -32.36 11.51 17.53
N LEU A 248 -31.78 10.35 17.25
CA LEU A 248 -32.35 9.06 17.63
C LEU A 248 -32.38 8.89 19.15
N ASP A 249 -31.35 9.36 19.86
CA ASP A 249 -31.34 9.37 21.33
C ASP A 249 -32.45 10.30 21.88
N ASP A 250 -32.59 11.51 21.34
CA ASP A 250 -33.72 12.40 21.69
C ASP A 250 -35.08 11.75 21.43
N LEU A 251 -35.24 11.09 20.27
CA LEU A 251 -36.47 10.41 19.89
C LEU A 251 -36.78 9.24 20.83
N SER A 252 -35.75 8.52 21.30
CA SER A 252 -35.91 7.41 22.25
C SER A 252 -36.46 7.85 23.60
N LEU A 253 -36.17 9.10 24.01
CA LEU A 253 -36.72 9.71 25.22
C LEU A 253 -38.13 10.25 24.97
N ALA A 254 -38.31 11.02 23.89
CA ALA A 254 -39.59 11.64 23.55
C ALA A 254 -40.69 10.63 23.17
N LEU A 255 -40.30 9.44 22.71
CA LEU A 255 -41.16 8.28 22.43
C LEU A 255 -42.23 8.08 23.51
N PHE A 256 -41.86 8.22 24.79
CA PHE A 256 -42.75 7.93 25.90
C PHE A 256 -43.88 8.95 26.05
N ASP A 257 -43.72 10.15 25.50
CA ASP A 257 -44.68 11.24 25.60
C ASP A 257 -45.69 11.28 24.43
N PHE A 258 -45.44 10.54 23.34
CA PHE A 258 -46.35 10.54 22.19
C PHE A 258 -47.67 9.80 22.50
N THR A 259 -48.80 10.44 22.19
CA THR A 259 -50.15 9.87 22.36
C THR A 259 -50.72 9.35 21.05
N ASP A 260 -50.28 9.89 19.91
CA ASP A 260 -50.76 9.57 18.57
C ASP A 260 -49.71 9.87 17.49
N LEU A 261 -50.00 9.49 16.24
CA LEU A 261 -49.12 9.71 15.09
C LEU A 261 -48.90 11.21 14.77
N ASN A 262 -49.84 12.09 15.12
CA ASN A 262 -49.71 13.52 14.86
C ASN A 262 -48.64 14.14 15.77
N SER A 263 -48.60 13.75 17.05
CA SER A 263 -47.56 14.19 17.99
C SER A 263 -46.15 13.79 17.54
N LEU A 264 -46.00 12.57 16.98
CA LEU A 264 -44.73 12.11 16.40
C LEU A 264 -44.34 12.92 15.15
N ASN A 265 -45.28 13.13 14.21
CA ASN A 265 -44.98 13.86 12.98
C ASN A 265 -44.59 15.31 13.28
N GLN A 266 -45.25 15.98 14.22
CA GLN A 266 -44.89 17.33 14.66
C GLN A 266 -43.50 17.38 15.30
N TRP A 267 -43.07 16.32 15.99
CA TRP A 267 -41.73 16.23 16.54
C TRP A 267 -40.70 16.07 15.43
N LEU A 268 -40.96 15.18 14.46
CA LEU A 268 -40.08 14.94 13.31
C LEU A 268 -39.92 16.18 12.43
N ASP A 269 -40.97 16.97 12.24
CA ASP A 269 -40.92 18.19 11.41
C ASP A 269 -40.08 19.33 12.03
N LYS A 270 -39.65 19.19 13.30
CA LYS A 270 -38.77 20.14 14.00
C LYS A 270 -37.29 19.75 13.96
N LYS A 271 -36.96 18.59 13.37
CA LYS A 271 -35.62 18.01 13.35
C LYS A 271 -35.03 18.03 11.96
#